data_AF-A0A8D8E4U2-F1
#
_entry.id   AF-A0A8D8E4U2-F1
#
_cell.length_a   1.000
_cell.length_b   1.000
_cell.length_c   1.000
_cell.angle_alpha   90.00
_cell.angle_beta   90.00
_cell.angle_gamma   90.00
#
_symmetry.space_group_name_H-M   'P 1'
#
loop_
_entity.id
_entity.type
_entity.pdbx_description
1 polymer ?
#
loop_
_entity_poly.entity_id
_entity_poly.type
_entity_poly.pdbx_seq_one_letter_code
_entity_poly.pdbx_strand_id
1 'polypeptide(L)'
;VQSLPIMLLLLCNRSVVPRGIRRILRTAATSTPLRWNHTGPGASETLLEKNIRNIGILAHIDGGKTTTTERMLFYAGKTNVLGEVHHGNTVTDFLVQERERGITICSAAVSFDWRDHRVNLLDTPGHIDFTMEVEQSLAAVDGTVVILDGSAGVEAQTVTVWSQADRHRLPRLVFVNKMDKESADFDGCLEELEKKLGVVPVPLQMPVIKEGKLAGVVDVLSGAQVVWDKQNHGRTYKVVPLVDQQLMEAQDKLYQIIDVLSGMDDGLAQAIIESDSMDN
;
A
#
# COMPACT_ATOMS: atom_id res chain seq x y z
N VAL A 1 -18.12 -2.54 7.53
CA VAL A 1 -17.46 -1.30 7.04
C VAL A 1 -16.45 -1.72 5.98
N GLN A 2 -16.78 -1.53 4.71
CA GLN A 2 -15.96 -2.02 3.58
C GLN A 2 -14.96 -0.92 3.21
N SER A 3 -13.81 -0.89 3.86
CA SER A 3 -12.72 0.01 3.49
C SER A 3 -12.18 -0.39 2.12
N LEU A 4 -12.35 0.50 1.14
CA LEU A 4 -11.75 0.35 -0.19
C LEU A 4 -10.31 0.94 -0.12
N PRO A 5 -9.27 0.17 -0.49
CA PRO A 5 -7.89 0.55 -0.24
C PRO A 5 -7.38 1.63 -1.21
N ILE A 6 -6.64 2.64 -0.69
CA ILE A 6 -5.80 3.58 -1.47
C ILE A 6 -4.33 3.36 -1.12
N MET A 7 -3.54 2.97 -2.12
CA MET A 7 -2.11 2.67 -2.00
C MET A 7 -1.27 3.91 -2.34
N LEU A 8 -0.45 4.33 -1.37
CA LEU A 8 0.52 5.43 -1.48
C LEU A 8 1.94 4.83 -1.56
N LEU A 9 2.80 5.34 -2.43
CA LEU A 9 4.24 5.05 -2.39
C LEU A 9 4.91 6.23 -1.68
N LEU A 10 5.60 6.00 -0.56
CA LEU A 10 6.45 7.03 0.03
C LEU A 10 7.90 6.65 -0.18
N LEU A 11 8.59 7.38 -1.04
CA LEU A 11 10.02 7.23 -1.18
C LEU A 11 10.71 7.95 -0.03
N CYS A 12 11.07 7.18 1.00
CA CYS A 12 11.83 7.69 2.13
C CYS A 12 13.20 7.02 2.21
N ASN A 13 14.18 7.58 1.47
CA ASN A 13 15.51 7.99 1.93
C ASN A 13 16.34 8.51 0.73
N ARG A 14 17.14 9.57 0.92
CA ARG A 14 18.05 10.19 -0.07
C ARG A 14 19.16 9.25 -0.62
N SER A 15 19.12 7.96 -0.35
CA SER A 15 20.27 7.07 -0.51
C SER A 15 19.96 5.70 -1.11
N VAL A 16 18.69 5.33 -1.32
CA VAL A 16 18.35 4.00 -1.85
C VAL A 16 17.16 4.09 -2.80
N VAL A 17 17.44 4.36 -4.06
CA VAL A 17 16.51 4.11 -5.17
C VAL A 17 16.56 2.60 -5.47
N PRO A 18 15.44 1.85 -5.38
CA PRO A 18 15.42 0.46 -5.82
C PRO A 18 15.73 0.40 -7.31
N ARG A 19 16.75 -0.39 -7.68
CA ARG A 19 17.11 -0.68 -9.08
C ARG A 19 15.97 -1.49 -9.75
N GLY A 20 14.91 -0.81 -10.19
CA GLY A 20 13.72 -1.46 -10.75
C GLY A 20 12.72 -0.57 -11.48
N ILE A 21 12.93 0.75 -11.55
CA ILE A 21 11.95 1.70 -12.13
C ILE A 21 11.85 1.62 -13.67
N ARG A 22 12.75 0.89 -14.35
CA ARG A 22 12.84 0.85 -15.83
C ARG A 22 11.68 0.18 -16.59
N ARG A 23 10.63 -0.34 -15.94
CA ARG A 23 9.60 -1.15 -16.64
C ARG A 23 8.19 -0.55 -16.67
N ILE A 24 8.00 0.72 -16.28
CA ILE A 24 6.64 1.29 -16.12
C ILE A 24 6.05 1.87 -17.43
N LEU A 25 6.83 2.06 -18.50
CA LEU A 25 6.36 2.81 -19.69
C LEU A 25 5.82 2.00 -20.88
N ARG A 26 5.43 0.73 -20.75
CA ARG A 26 4.88 -0.02 -21.91
C ARG A 26 3.77 -0.99 -21.57
N THR A 27 2.57 -0.50 -21.25
CA THR A 27 1.30 -1.13 -21.70
C THR A 27 0.10 -0.21 -21.40
N ALA A 28 -0.18 0.72 -22.31
CA ALA A 28 -1.52 1.30 -22.44
C ALA A 28 -2.16 0.70 -23.70
N ALA A 29 -3.48 0.52 -23.65
CA ALA A 29 -4.35 -0.06 -24.67
C ALA A 29 -4.48 -1.61 -24.68
N THR A 30 -5.36 -2.12 -23.82
CA THR A 30 -6.39 -3.09 -24.27
C THR A 30 -7.54 -3.11 -23.26
N SER A 31 -8.72 -2.68 -23.72
CA SER A 31 -9.97 -2.70 -22.97
C SER A 31 -10.55 -4.11 -22.96
N THR A 32 -10.25 -4.88 -21.91
CA THR A 32 -10.94 -6.13 -21.63
C THR A 32 -11.22 -6.17 -20.13
N PRO A 33 -12.43 -6.53 -19.68
CA PRO A 33 -12.68 -6.73 -18.26
C PRO A 33 -11.76 -7.84 -17.77
N LEU A 34 -10.71 -7.47 -17.04
CA LEU A 34 -9.79 -8.40 -16.40
C LEU A 34 -10.57 -9.19 -15.35
N ARG A 35 -11.03 -10.37 -15.73
CA ARG A 35 -11.57 -11.37 -14.80
C ARG A 35 -10.39 -11.98 -14.07
N TRP A 36 -10.32 -11.78 -12.75
CA TRP A 36 -9.26 -12.37 -11.93
C TRP A 36 -9.51 -13.88 -11.83
N ASN A 37 -8.78 -14.66 -12.64
CA ASN A 37 -8.76 -16.11 -12.52
C ASN A 37 -7.68 -16.47 -11.51
N HIS A 38 -8.09 -17.07 -10.39
CA HIS A 38 -7.21 -17.79 -9.48
C HIS A 38 -6.67 -19.05 -10.18
N THR A 39 -5.67 -18.89 -11.03
CA THR A 39 -4.72 -19.98 -11.29
C THR A 39 -3.49 -19.64 -10.47
N GLY A 40 -3.44 -20.16 -9.25
CA GLY A 40 -2.17 -20.25 -8.52
C GLY A 40 -1.15 -20.97 -9.41
N PRO A 41 0.16 -20.69 -9.29
CA PRO A 41 1.16 -21.38 -10.07
C PRO A 41 0.96 -22.89 -9.88
N GLY A 42 0.76 -23.59 -11.01
CA GLY A 42 0.73 -25.04 -11.01
C GLY A 42 2.00 -25.54 -10.34
N ALA A 43 1.86 -26.51 -9.44
CA ALA A 43 3.00 -27.10 -8.75
C ALA A 43 4.12 -27.42 -9.75
N SER A 44 5.31 -26.86 -9.52
CA SER A 44 6.55 -26.97 -10.32
C SER A 44 6.94 -25.76 -11.20
N GLU A 45 6.96 -24.55 -10.63
CA GLU A 45 7.93 -23.53 -11.06
C GLU A 45 8.91 -23.27 -9.91
N THR A 46 10.21 -23.41 -10.19
CA THR A 46 11.27 -23.04 -9.24
C THR A 46 11.13 -21.56 -8.94
N LEU A 47 10.64 -21.21 -7.74
CA LEU A 47 10.59 -19.83 -7.30
C LEU A 47 12.01 -19.26 -7.35
N LEU A 48 12.23 -18.31 -8.25
CA LEU A 48 13.48 -17.56 -8.27
C LEU A 48 13.54 -16.73 -6.98
N GLU A 49 14.69 -16.72 -6.29
CA GLU A 49 14.90 -15.96 -5.05
C GLU A 49 14.47 -14.48 -5.21
N LYS A 50 14.62 -13.91 -6.42
CA LYS A 50 14.22 -12.54 -6.77
C LYS A 50 12.72 -12.24 -6.63
N ASN A 51 11.88 -13.28 -6.52
CA ASN A 51 10.44 -13.16 -6.42
C ASN A 51 9.92 -13.28 -4.98
N ILE A 52 10.82 -13.42 -4.00
CA ILE A 52 10.46 -13.38 -2.58
C ILE A 52 10.34 -11.92 -2.12
N ARG A 53 9.32 -11.63 -1.31
CA ARG A 53 9.09 -10.32 -0.68
C ARG A 53 8.87 -10.52 0.82
N ASN A 54 9.83 -10.10 1.64
CA ASN A 54 9.66 -10.08 3.08
C ASN A 54 9.18 -8.67 3.49
N ILE A 55 7.94 -8.55 3.93
CA ILE A 55 7.31 -7.27 4.23
C ILE A 55 6.80 -7.23 5.67
N GLY A 56 7.00 -6.10 6.34
CA GLY A 56 6.38 -5.81 7.64
C GLY A 56 5.22 -4.81 7.47
N ILE A 57 4.11 -5.01 8.17
CA ILE A 57 3.04 -4.01 8.23
C ILE A 57 3.11 -3.30 9.59
N LEU A 58 3.15 -1.97 9.54
CA LEU A 58 3.20 -1.07 10.68
C LEU A 58 1.93 -0.22 10.72
N ALA A 59 1.37 0.03 11.90
CA ALA A 59 0.26 0.96 12.07
C ALA A 59 0.21 1.47 13.52
N HIS A 60 -0.47 2.59 13.75
CA HIS A 60 -0.95 2.96 15.08
C HIS A 60 -2.14 2.08 15.49
N ILE A 61 -2.56 2.19 16.75
CA ILE A 61 -3.72 1.46 17.30
C ILE A 61 -4.95 1.76 16.44
N ASP A 62 -5.73 0.72 16.13
CA ASP A 62 -6.90 0.83 15.27
C ASP A 62 -6.64 1.29 13.82
N GLY A 63 -5.41 1.48 13.34
CA GLY A 63 -5.13 1.85 11.93
C GLY A 63 -5.65 0.84 10.88
N GLY A 64 -6.11 -0.34 11.32
CA GLY A 64 -6.68 -1.38 10.47
C GLY A 64 -5.62 -2.34 9.91
N LYS A 65 -4.52 -2.52 10.64
CA LYS A 65 -3.38 -3.37 10.29
C LYS A 65 -3.77 -4.83 10.06
N THR A 66 -4.30 -5.47 11.09
CA THR A 66 -4.75 -6.87 11.05
C THR A 66 -5.84 -7.06 10.00
N THR A 67 -6.81 -6.14 9.93
CA THR A 67 -7.86 -6.18 8.90
C THR A 67 -7.26 -6.13 7.49
N THR A 68 -6.21 -5.36 7.26
CA THR A 68 -5.52 -5.28 5.96
C THR A 68 -4.80 -6.60 5.66
N THR A 69 -4.10 -7.17 6.64
CA THR A 69 -3.47 -8.49 6.53
C THR A 69 -4.48 -9.58 6.15
N GLU A 70 -5.62 -9.66 6.84
CA GLU A 70 -6.68 -10.62 6.55
C GLU A 70 -7.24 -10.46 5.12
N ARG A 71 -7.38 -9.22 4.64
CA ARG A 71 -7.81 -8.94 3.27
C ARG A 71 -6.78 -9.43 2.26
N MET A 72 -5.49 -9.22 2.51
CA MET A 72 -4.41 -9.74 1.66
C MET A 72 -4.47 -11.27 1.57
N LEU A 73 -4.64 -11.96 2.70
CA LEU A 73 -4.78 -13.42 2.74
C LEU A 73 -6.02 -13.92 2.00
N PHE A 74 -7.16 -13.25 2.17
CA PHE A 74 -8.40 -13.58 1.48
C PHE A 74 -8.29 -13.41 -0.04
N TYR A 75 -7.74 -12.29 -0.51
CA TYR A 75 -7.57 -12.04 -1.94
C TYR A 75 -6.50 -12.93 -2.57
N ALA A 76 -5.47 -13.32 -1.82
CA ALA A 76 -4.51 -14.33 -2.26
C ALA A 76 -5.12 -15.75 -2.35
N GLY A 77 -6.34 -15.96 -1.84
CA GLY A 77 -6.99 -17.26 -1.80
C GLY A 77 -6.48 -18.19 -0.70
N LYS A 78 -5.73 -17.65 0.28
CA LYS A 78 -5.24 -18.42 1.44
C LYS A 78 -6.36 -18.71 2.44
N THR A 79 -7.33 -17.82 2.55
CA THR A 79 -8.54 -17.98 3.36
C THR A 79 -9.79 -17.87 2.50
N ASN A 80 -10.78 -18.72 2.76
CA ASN A 80 -12.08 -18.70 2.06
C ASN A 80 -13.09 -17.77 2.73
N VAL A 81 -12.81 -17.38 3.97
CA VAL A 81 -13.66 -16.51 4.79
C VAL A 81 -12.84 -15.30 5.17
N LEU A 82 -13.53 -14.17 5.27
CA LEU A 82 -12.91 -12.93 5.65
C LEU A 82 -12.80 -12.82 7.17
N GLY A 83 -11.57 -12.69 7.68
CA GLY A 83 -11.33 -12.43 9.10
C GLY A 83 -11.68 -11.00 9.49
N GLU A 84 -12.32 -10.84 10.64
CA GLU A 84 -12.63 -9.56 11.26
C GLU A 84 -12.17 -9.59 12.73
N VAL A 85 -11.38 -8.58 13.12
CA VAL A 85 -10.81 -8.47 14.47
C VAL A 85 -11.89 -8.52 15.55
N HIS A 86 -12.99 -7.80 15.36
CA HIS A 86 -14.12 -7.74 16.31
C HIS A 86 -14.86 -9.07 16.46
N HIS A 87 -14.73 -9.98 15.49
CA HIS A 87 -15.33 -11.31 15.54
C HIS A 87 -14.34 -12.39 16.02
N GLY A 88 -13.09 -12.01 16.32
CA GLY A 88 -12.07 -12.91 16.88
C GLY A 88 -11.71 -14.09 15.97
N ASN A 89 -11.99 -13.98 14.66
CA ASN A 89 -11.77 -15.03 13.68
C ASN A 89 -10.60 -14.74 12.72
N THR A 90 -9.72 -13.80 13.10
CA THR A 90 -8.51 -13.47 12.33
C THR A 90 -7.50 -14.61 12.42
N VAL A 91 -6.73 -14.79 11.35
CA VAL A 91 -5.67 -15.82 11.27
C VAL A 91 -4.45 -15.38 12.07
N THR A 92 -4.18 -14.08 12.15
CA THR A 92 -2.99 -13.54 12.80
C THR A 92 -3.12 -13.34 14.31
N ASP A 93 -4.31 -13.07 14.85
CA ASP A 93 -4.52 -12.92 16.29
C ASP A 93 -4.95 -14.27 16.93
N PHE A 94 -3.96 -15.07 17.31
CA PHE A 94 -4.18 -16.43 17.84
C PHE A 94 -4.30 -16.48 19.37
N LEU A 95 -3.88 -15.43 20.09
CA LEU A 95 -4.03 -15.38 21.55
C LEU A 95 -5.45 -14.97 21.94
N VAL A 96 -5.98 -15.57 23.01
CA VAL A 96 -7.32 -15.24 23.53
C VAL A 96 -7.39 -13.76 23.93
N GLN A 97 -6.31 -13.23 24.53
CA GLN A 97 -6.21 -11.84 24.95
C GLN A 97 -6.23 -10.86 23.76
N GLU A 98 -5.65 -11.24 22.61
CA GLU A 98 -5.68 -10.42 21.40
C GLU A 98 -7.12 -10.30 20.88
N ARG A 99 -7.85 -11.42 20.86
CA ARG A 99 -9.26 -11.47 20.43
C ARG A 99 -10.18 -10.71 21.39
N GLU A 100 -9.97 -10.83 22.70
CA GLU A 100 -10.77 -10.14 23.71
C GLU A 100 -10.58 -8.61 23.66
N ARG A 101 -9.36 -8.16 23.35
CA ARG A 101 -9.00 -6.73 23.36
C ARG A 101 -9.02 -6.08 21.98
N GLY A 102 -9.09 -6.86 20.91
CA GLY A 102 -9.04 -6.37 19.53
C GLY A 102 -7.69 -5.74 19.15
N ILE A 103 -6.59 -6.16 19.79
CA ILE A 103 -5.23 -5.65 19.53
C ILE A 103 -4.28 -6.80 19.18
N THR A 104 -3.30 -6.54 18.33
CA THR A 104 -2.17 -7.45 18.07
C THR A 104 -1.11 -7.26 19.15
N ILE A 105 -0.75 -8.34 19.84
CA ILE A 105 0.25 -8.37 20.92
C ILE A 105 1.54 -9.02 20.44
N CYS A 106 1.44 -10.14 19.71
CA CYS A 106 2.57 -10.88 19.16
C CYS A 106 2.65 -10.70 17.65
N SER A 107 3.87 -10.69 17.11
CA SER A 107 4.02 -10.61 15.66
C SER A 107 3.61 -11.94 15.02
N ALA A 108 2.76 -11.88 14.00
CA ALA A 108 2.36 -13.05 13.23
C ALA A 108 3.08 -13.08 11.88
N ALA A 109 3.74 -14.20 11.57
CA ALA A 109 4.34 -14.43 10.27
C ALA A 109 3.40 -15.27 9.40
N VAL A 110 2.97 -14.72 8.26
CA VAL A 110 2.11 -15.41 7.29
C VAL A 110 2.70 -15.35 5.90
N SER A 111 2.70 -16.49 5.20
CA SER A 111 3.18 -16.57 3.83
C SER A 111 2.05 -16.90 2.86
N PHE A 112 2.00 -16.18 1.75
CA PHE A 112 1.05 -16.40 0.67
C PHE A 112 1.66 -16.05 -0.68
N ASP A 113 1.11 -16.63 -1.74
CA ASP A 113 1.56 -16.36 -3.11
C ASP A 113 0.68 -15.26 -3.71
N TRP A 114 1.30 -14.30 -4.39
CA TRP A 114 0.62 -13.26 -5.12
C TRP A 114 1.24 -13.11 -6.50
N ARG A 115 0.50 -13.51 -7.54
CA ARG A 115 1.00 -13.65 -8.91
C ARG A 115 2.22 -14.59 -8.93
N ASP A 116 3.34 -14.12 -9.49
CA ASP A 116 4.63 -14.82 -9.57
C ASP A 116 5.53 -14.58 -8.34
N HIS A 117 5.00 -13.96 -7.28
CA HIS A 117 5.75 -13.62 -6.07
C HIS A 117 5.31 -14.43 -4.85
N ARG A 118 6.30 -14.78 -4.01
CA ARG A 118 6.08 -15.30 -2.66
C ARG A 118 6.17 -14.14 -1.67
N VAL A 119 5.09 -13.86 -0.96
CA VAL A 119 5.06 -12.82 0.07
C VAL A 119 5.17 -13.50 1.44
N ASN A 120 6.14 -13.06 2.23
CA ASN A 120 6.25 -13.36 3.65
C ASN A 120 5.94 -12.08 4.41
N LEU A 121 4.81 -12.07 5.10
CA LEU A 121 4.27 -10.91 5.76
C LEU A 121 4.41 -11.06 7.28
N LEU A 122 5.00 -10.05 7.93
CA LEU A 122 5.00 -9.89 9.37
C LEU A 122 3.95 -8.86 9.79
N ASP A 123 2.92 -9.32 10.48
CA ASP A 123 1.88 -8.49 11.08
C ASP A 123 2.34 -8.07 12.49
N THR A 124 2.75 -6.81 12.67
CA THR A 124 3.43 -6.35 13.90
C THR A 124 2.48 -5.71 14.91
N PRO A 125 2.79 -5.69 16.21
CA PRO A 125 1.95 -5.01 17.19
C PRO A 125 1.74 -3.53 16.87
N GLY A 126 0.49 -3.07 17.05
CA GLY A 126 0.09 -1.69 16.79
C GLY A 126 0.04 -0.83 18.04
N HIS A 127 0.52 -1.29 19.21
CA HIS A 127 0.44 -0.57 20.50
C HIS A 127 1.85 -0.20 21.02
N ILE A 128 1.97 0.96 21.68
CA ILE A 128 3.26 1.52 22.14
C ILE A 128 4.01 0.62 23.12
N ASP A 129 3.26 -0.16 23.90
CA ASP A 129 3.80 -1.09 24.90
C ASP A 129 4.59 -2.26 24.28
N PHE A 130 4.44 -2.51 22.97
CA PHE A 130 5.06 -3.63 22.28
C PHE A 130 6.15 -3.20 21.28
N THR A 131 6.78 -2.05 21.52
CA THR A 131 7.84 -1.49 20.65
C THR A 131 9.05 -2.41 20.47
N MET A 132 9.42 -3.22 21.46
CA MET A 132 10.52 -4.20 21.33
C MET A 132 10.20 -5.31 20.31
N GLU A 133 8.94 -5.77 20.29
CA GLU A 133 8.46 -6.80 19.38
C GLU A 133 8.42 -6.27 17.93
N VAL A 134 7.99 -5.01 17.76
CA VAL A 134 8.07 -4.31 16.48
C VAL A 134 9.52 -4.19 16.01
N GLU A 135 10.44 -3.80 16.90
CA GLU A 135 11.87 -3.66 16.57
C GLU A 135 12.48 -4.98 16.06
N GLN A 136 12.17 -6.10 16.71
CA GLN A 136 12.65 -7.42 16.31
C GLN A 136 12.08 -7.83 14.95
N SER A 137 10.79 -7.55 14.71
CA SER A 137 10.14 -7.83 13.42
C SER A 137 10.76 -7.03 12.27
N LEU A 138 11.11 -5.77 12.51
CA LEU A 138 11.74 -4.91 11.49
C LEU A 138 13.12 -5.40 11.05
N ALA A 139 13.86 -6.10 11.91
CA ALA A 139 15.14 -6.69 11.55
C ALA A 139 15.03 -7.88 10.58
N ALA A 140 13.82 -8.44 10.40
CA ALA A 140 13.56 -9.64 9.62
C ALA A 140 12.87 -9.37 8.27
N VAL A 141 12.63 -8.11 7.90
CA VAL A 141 11.92 -7.73 6.67
C VAL A 141 12.79 -6.90 5.74
N ASP A 142 12.48 -6.94 4.43
CA ASP A 142 13.20 -6.19 3.41
C ASP A 142 12.57 -4.82 3.14
N GLY A 143 11.33 -4.60 3.61
CA GLY A 143 10.58 -3.36 3.44
C GLY A 143 9.31 -3.37 4.28
N THR A 144 8.66 -2.21 4.38
CA THR A 144 7.46 -2.07 5.21
C THR A 144 6.33 -1.34 4.52
N VAL A 145 5.10 -1.66 4.94
CA VAL A 145 3.89 -0.92 4.61
C VAL A 145 3.40 -0.26 5.88
N VAL A 146 3.39 1.08 5.91
CA VAL A 146 2.86 1.87 7.02
C VAL A 146 1.42 2.22 6.73
N ILE A 147 0.52 1.76 7.59
CA ILE A 147 -0.92 2.01 7.45
C ILE A 147 -1.27 3.25 8.27
N LEU A 148 -1.90 4.22 7.59
CA LEU A 148 -2.47 5.41 8.21
C LEU A 148 -3.99 5.33 8.16
N ASP A 149 -4.66 5.77 9.21
CA ASP A 149 -6.10 6.00 9.20
C ASP A 149 -6.32 7.36 8.54
N GLY A 150 -7.04 7.39 7.42
CA GLY A 150 -7.30 8.60 6.65
C GLY A 150 -8.01 9.70 7.43
N SER A 151 -8.63 9.39 8.57
CA SER A 151 -9.24 10.39 9.46
C SER A 151 -8.34 10.86 10.60
N ALA A 152 -7.36 10.05 11.01
CA ALA A 152 -6.47 10.38 12.12
C ALA A 152 -5.14 10.96 11.64
N GLY A 153 -4.71 10.60 10.42
CA GLY A 153 -3.43 11.02 9.86
C GLY A 153 -2.24 10.37 10.56
N VAL A 154 -1.20 11.15 10.78
CA VAL A 154 0.05 10.76 11.42
C VAL A 154 -0.03 11.02 12.92
N GLU A 155 -0.14 9.94 13.68
CA GLU A 155 -0.16 9.96 15.14
C GLU A 155 1.24 9.83 15.77
N ALA A 156 1.37 10.12 17.07
CA ALA A 156 2.62 9.98 17.81
C ALA A 156 3.26 8.59 17.66
N GLN A 157 2.43 7.55 17.65
CA GLN A 157 2.91 6.20 17.44
C GLN A 157 3.40 5.93 16.01
N THR A 158 2.78 6.57 15.02
CA THR A 158 3.24 6.52 13.62
C THR A 158 4.67 7.04 13.52
N VAL A 159 4.97 8.16 14.20
CA VAL A 159 6.33 8.73 14.27
C VAL A 159 7.32 7.73 14.89
N THR A 160 6.92 7.06 15.97
CA THR A 160 7.77 6.05 16.62
C THR A 160 8.13 4.93 15.66
N VAL A 161 7.13 4.23 15.09
CA VAL A 161 7.38 3.09 14.20
C VAL A 161 8.08 3.51 12.90
N TRP A 162 7.86 4.74 12.44
CA TRP A 162 8.59 5.34 11.33
C TRP A 162 10.09 5.45 11.63
N SER A 163 10.43 6.00 12.81
CA SER A 163 11.82 6.11 13.28
C SER A 163 12.48 4.74 13.48
N GLN A 164 11.73 3.72 13.92
CA GLN A 164 12.26 2.35 13.98
C GLN A 164 12.62 1.86 12.56
N ALA A 165 11.73 2.02 11.59
CA ALA A 165 12.00 1.65 10.20
C ALA A 165 13.18 2.43 9.58
N ASP A 166 13.37 3.71 9.96
CA ASP A 166 14.55 4.50 9.55
C ASP A 166 15.86 3.91 10.05
N ARG A 167 15.90 3.43 11.31
CA ARG A 167 17.10 2.82 11.89
C ARG A 167 17.53 1.55 11.15
N HIS A 168 16.56 0.81 10.62
CA HIS A 168 16.80 -0.36 9.76
C HIS A 168 16.96 -0.01 8.27
N ARG A 169 16.85 1.27 7.90
CA ARG A 169 16.93 1.77 6.51
C ARG A 169 15.95 1.08 5.56
N LEU A 170 14.76 0.76 6.06
CA LEU A 170 13.76 0.01 5.30
C LEU A 170 13.05 0.90 4.27
N PRO A 171 12.92 0.46 3.01
CA PRO A 171 12.03 1.10 2.05
C PRO A 171 10.58 0.97 2.53
N ARG A 172 9.78 2.02 2.30
CA ARG A 172 8.43 2.13 2.85
C ARG A 172 7.39 2.38 1.76
N LEU A 173 6.22 1.79 1.95
CA LEU A 173 4.99 2.16 1.29
C LEU A 173 4.05 2.70 2.34
N VAL A 174 3.14 3.60 1.97
CA VAL A 174 2.11 4.05 2.87
C VAL A 174 0.75 3.66 2.34
N PHE A 175 -0.12 3.26 3.24
CA PHE A 175 -1.44 2.81 2.88
C PHE A 175 -2.44 3.63 3.69
N VAL A 176 -3.12 4.56 3.02
CA VAL A 176 -4.13 5.41 3.66
C VAL A 176 -5.44 4.62 3.67
N ASN A 177 -5.76 4.09 4.84
CA ASN A 177 -6.88 3.21 5.10
C ASN A 177 -8.09 3.98 5.64
N LYS A 178 -9.24 3.31 5.72
CA LYS A 178 -10.51 3.84 6.25
C LYS A 178 -11.00 5.13 5.56
N MET A 179 -10.69 5.25 4.28
CA MET A 179 -11.14 6.34 3.40
C MET A 179 -12.66 6.35 3.14
N ASP A 180 -13.38 5.39 3.71
CA ASP A 180 -14.84 5.33 3.72
C ASP A 180 -15.48 6.09 4.91
N LYS A 181 -14.68 6.59 5.86
CA LYS A 181 -15.15 7.49 6.93
C LYS A 181 -15.49 8.88 6.37
N GLU A 182 -16.50 9.52 6.95
CA GLU A 182 -16.87 10.90 6.60
C GLU A 182 -15.75 11.91 6.90
N SER A 183 -14.96 11.65 7.95
CA SER A 183 -13.83 12.49 8.36
C SER A 183 -12.51 12.13 7.66
N ALA A 184 -12.52 11.26 6.66
CA ALA A 184 -11.30 10.90 5.95
C ALA A 184 -10.80 12.05 5.06
N ASP A 185 -9.54 12.44 5.24
CA ASP A 185 -8.88 13.51 4.50
C ASP A 185 -7.52 13.01 3.99
N PHE A 186 -7.49 12.68 2.69
CA PHE A 186 -6.30 12.15 2.05
C PHE A 186 -5.20 13.21 1.92
N ASP A 187 -5.56 14.43 1.49
CA ASP A 187 -4.59 15.51 1.31
C ASP A 187 -4.03 15.96 2.65
N GLY A 188 -4.87 16.03 3.69
CA GLY A 188 -4.42 16.23 5.07
C GLY A 188 -3.41 15.18 5.52
N CYS A 189 -3.62 13.90 5.19
CA CYS A 189 -2.62 12.85 5.47
C CYS A 189 -1.28 13.10 4.75
N LEU A 190 -1.30 13.56 3.49
CA LEU A 190 -0.08 13.91 2.75
C LEU A 190 0.67 15.06 3.42
N GLU A 191 -0.05 16.12 3.81
CA GLU A 191 0.55 17.27 4.51
C GLU A 191 1.15 16.86 5.85
N GLU A 192 0.49 15.98 6.59
CA GLU A 192 0.99 15.51 7.88
C GLU A 192 2.23 14.62 7.73
N LEU A 193 2.29 13.77 6.70
CA LEU A 193 3.49 13.01 6.37
C LEU A 193 4.69 13.96 6.15
N GLU A 194 4.49 15.04 5.39
CA GLU A 194 5.53 16.03 5.16
C GLU A 194 5.92 16.77 6.44
N LYS A 195 4.95 17.35 7.14
CA LYS A 195 5.19 18.22 8.30
C LYS A 195 5.72 17.47 9.52
N LYS A 196 5.21 16.25 9.78
CA LYS A 196 5.53 15.50 11.02
C LYS A 196 6.65 14.49 10.83
N LEU A 197 6.81 13.92 9.63
CA LEU A 197 7.86 12.92 9.36
C LEU A 197 9.03 13.50 8.53
N GLY A 198 8.87 14.67 7.93
CA GLY A 198 9.94 15.32 7.15
C GLY A 198 10.22 14.61 5.83
N VAL A 199 9.18 13.99 5.24
CA VAL A 199 9.30 13.17 4.03
C VAL A 199 8.54 13.80 2.87
N VAL A 200 8.95 13.53 1.64
CA VAL A 200 8.24 14.01 0.44
C VAL A 200 7.28 12.91 -0.02
N PRO A 201 5.95 13.10 0.12
CA PRO A 201 5.02 12.09 -0.32
C PRO A 201 4.83 12.05 -1.84
N VAL A 202 4.76 10.83 -2.38
CA VAL A 202 4.62 10.57 -3.83
C VAL A 202 3.31 9.81 -4.08
N PRO A 203 2.17 10.51 -4.21
CA PRO A 203 0.87 9.87 -4.31
C PRO A 203 0.70 9.15 -5.66
N LEU A 204 0.82 7.81 -5.66
CA LEU A 204 0.56 6.98 -6.85
C LEU A 204 -0.92 6.81 -7.15
N GLN A 205 -1.77 7.04 -6.16
CA GLN A 205 -3.21 6.92 -6.27
C GLN A 205 -3.91 8.11 -5.65
N MET A 206 -5.08 8.45 -6.19
CA MET A 206 -5.94 9.50 -5.66
C MET A 206 -7.34 8.95 -5.37
N PRO A 207 -7.94 9.28 -4.21
CA PRO A 207 -9.34 8.94 -3.95
C PRO A 207 -10.28 9.60 -4.96
N VAL A 208 -11.29 8.85 -5.41
CA VAL A 208 -12.45 9.43 -6.09
C VAL A 208 -13.62 9.43 -5.12
N ILE A 209 -13.97 10.60 -4.62
CA ILE A 209 -15.11 10.79 -3.71
C ILE A 209 -16.33 11.24 -4.52
N LYS A 210 -17.44 10.52 -4.35
CA LYS A 210 -18.75 10.91 -4.90
C LYS A 210 -19.78 10.90 -3.77
N GLU A 211 -20.51 12.00 -3.62
CA GLU A 211 -21.54 12.15 -2.57
C GLU A 211 -20.99 11.86 -1.16
N GLY A 212 -19.78 12.33 -0.86
CA GLY A 212 -19.11 12.12 0.42
C GLY A 212 -18.65 10.67 0.68
N LYS A 213 -18.69 9.79 -0.33
CA LYS A 213 -18.27 8.39 -0.19
C LYS A 213 -17.19 8.04 -1.20
N LEU A 214 -16.27 7.18 -0.78
CA LEU A 214 -15.26 6.61 -1.67
C LEU A 214 -15.94 5.75 -2.76
N ALA A 215 -15.79 6.19 -4.00
CA ALA A 215 -16.35 5.56 -5.20
C ALA A 215 -15.32 4.75 -5.98
N GLY A 216 -14.03 5.03 -5.80
CA GLY A 216 -12.93 4.33 -6.43
C GLY A 216 -11.61 5.07 -6.20
N VAL A 217 -10.57 4.67 -6.92
CA VAL A 217 -9.28 5.38 -6.93
C VAL A 217 -8.84 5.64 -8.34
N VAL A 218 -8.17 6.76 -8.57
CA VAL A 218 -7.38 6.97 -9.78
C VAL A 218 -6.01 6.37 -9.55
N ASP A 219 -5.56 5.49 -10.45
CA ASP A 219 -4.16 5.08 -10.55
C ASP A 219 -3.46 6.05 -11.50
N VAL A 220 -2.62 6.92 -10.91
CA VAL A 220 -1.93 8.02 -11.60
C VAL A 220 -0.97 7.50 -12.66
N LEU A 221 -0.34 6.34 -12.42
CA LEU A 221 0.63 5.75 -13.35
C LEU A 221 -0.07 5.19 -14.58
N SER A 222 -1.23 4.56 -14.39
CA SER A 222 -2.01 4.00 -15.51
C SER A 222 -2.87 5.04 -16.24
N GLY A 223 -3.15 6.18 -15.61
CA GLY A 223 -4.09 7.18 -16.13
C GLY A 223 -5.53 6.67 -16.17
N ALA A 224 -5.91 5.77 -15.26
CA ALA A 224 -7.23 5.15 -15.23
C ALA A 224 -7.82 5.09 -13.82
N GLN A 225 -9.15 5.12 -13.73
CA GLN A 225 -9.88 4.91 -12.49
C GLN A 225 -10.15 3.42 -12.27
N VAL A 226 -9.88 2.95 -11.06
CA VAL A 226 -10.26 1.63 -10.58
C VAL A 226 -11.51 1.75 -9.71
N VAL A 227 -12.54 0.99 -10.06
CA VAL A 227 -13.83 0.94 -9.35
C VAL A 227 -14.13 -0.50 -8.97
N TRP A 228 -14.29 -0.77 -7.67
CA TRP A 228 -14.57 -2.11 -7.16
C TRP A 228 -16.06 -2.41 -7.08
N ASP A 229 -16.41 -3.66 -7.37
CA ASP A 229 -17.75 -4.17 -7.13
C ASP A 229 -17.93 -4.52 -5.64
N LYS A 230 -18.84 -3.80 -4.99
CA LYS A 230 -19.15 -3.98 -3.57
C LYS A 230 -19.90 -5.30 -3.29
N GLN A 231 -20.55 -5.89 -4.29
CA GLN A 231 -21.33 -7.12 -4.13
C GLN A 231 -20.42 -8.35 -3.95
N ASN A 232 -19.23 -8.34 -4.55
CA ASN A 232 -18.28 -9.47 -4.52
C ASN A 232 -17.10 -9.23 -3.57
N HIS A 233 -17.33 -8.49 -2.49
CA HIS A 233 -16.29 -8.12 -1.53
C HIS A 233 -15.04 -7.53 -2.18
N GLY A 234 -15.17 -6.79 -3.29
CA GLY A 234 -14.03 -6.19 -3.99
C GLY A 234 -13.14 -7.17 -4.78
N ARG A 235 -13.52 -8.45 -4.95
CA ARG A 235 -12.77 -9.40 -5.80
C ARG A 235 -12.75 -9.02 -7.26
N THR A 236 -13.79 -8.34 -7.73
CA THR A 236 -13.91 -7.86 -9.10
C THR A 236 -13.89 -6.35 -9.12
N TYR A 237 -13.17 -5.79 -10.07
CA TYR A 237 -13.09 -4.35 -10.30
C TYR A 237 -13.16 -4.04 -11.78
N LYS A 238 -13.48 -2.79 -12.10
CA LYS A 238 -13.48 -2.24 -13.45
C LYS A 238 -12.41 -1.16 -13.52
N VAL A 239 -11.69 -1.15 -14.64
CA VAL A 239 -10.79 -0.06 -15.01
C VAL A 239 -11.55 0.83 -15.98
N VAL A 240 -11.70 2.10 -15.64
CA VAL A 240 -12.46 3.09 -16.37
C VAL A 240 -11.48 4.17 -16.85
N PRO A 241 -11.45 4.51 -18.14
CA PRO A 241 -10.65 5.63 -18.63
C PRO A 241 -11.06 6.94 -17.94
N LEU A 242 -10.07 7.78 -17.63
CA LEU A 242 -10.34 9.11 -17.11
C LEU A 242 -10.81 10.03 -18.24
N VAL A 243 -11.63 11.02 -17.88
CA VAL A 243 -12.16 12.03 -18.80
C VAL A 243 -12.04 13.42 -18.18
N ASP A 244 -11.95 14.44 -19.05
CA ASP A 244 -12.01 15.85 -18.70
C ASP A 244 -11.07 16.23 -17.54
N GLN A 245 -11.62 16.83 -16.48
CA GLN A 245 -10.89 17.34 -15.33
C GLN A 245 -10.10 16.25 -14.59
N GLN A 246 -10.63 15.03 -14.48
CA GLN A 246 -9.94 13.95 -13.77
C GLN A 246 -8.67 13.50 -14.50
N LEU A 247 -8.69 13.56 -15.84
CA LEU A 247 -7.52 13.25 -16.64
C LEU A 247 -6.44 14.32 -16.45
N MET A 248 -6.83 15.60 -16.45
CA MET A 248 -5.91 16.72 -16.21
C MET A 248 -5.26 16.63 -14.82
N GLU A 249 -6.06 16.42 -13.77
CA GLU A 249 -5.56 16.27 -12.39
C GLU A 249 -4.59 15.09 -12.26
N ALA A 250 -4.90 13.96 -12.90
CA ALA A 250 -4.00 12.80 -12.90
C ALA A 250 -2.70 13.06 -13.66
N GLN A 251 -2.75 13.79 -14.78
CA GLN A 251 -1.56 14.18 -15.54
C GLN A 251 -0.68 15.13 -14.73
N ASP A 252 -1.26 16.16 -14.10
CA ASP A 252 -0.53 17.09 -13.24
C ASP A 252 0.17 16.35 -12.09
N LYS A 253 -0.52 15.38 -11.49
CA LYS A 253 0.08 14.53 -10.45
C LYS A 253 1.18 13.63 -10.98
N LEU A 254 1.02 13.07 -12.17
CA LEU A 254 2.08 12.28 -12.81
C LEU A 254 3.33 13.13 -13.06
N TYR A 255 3.17 14.37 -13.54
CA TYR A 255 4.29 15.30 -13.70
C TYR A 255 4.98 15.61 -12.36
N GLN A 256 4.21 15.85 -11.30
CA GLN A 256 4.76 16.04 -9.94
C GLN A 256 5.57 14.81 -9.47
N ILE A 257 5.07 13.59 -9.73
CA ILE A 257 5.79 12.35 -9.41
C ILE A 257 7.10 12.28 -10.20
N ILE A 258 7.05 12.51 -11.51
CA ILE A 258 8.23 12.45 -12.38
C ILE A 258 9.29 13.47 -11.92
N ASP A 259 8.89 14.69 -11.59
CA ASP A 259 9.78 15.73 -11.09
C ASP A 259 10.50 15.29 -9.79
N VAL A 260 9.75 14.82 -8.79
CA VAL A 260 10.31 14.33 -7.54
C VAL A 260 11.27 13.16 -7.77
N LEU A 261 10.89 12.20 -8.63
CA LEU A 261 11.73 11.03 -8.93
C LEU A 261 13.01 11.43 -9.67
N SER A 262 12.94 12.38 -10.60
CA SER A 262 14.10 12.87 -11.34
C SER A 262 15.13 13.52 -10.43
N GLY A 263 14.68 14.23 -9.38
CA GLY A 263 15.56 14.79 -8.36
C GLY A 263 16.25 13.74 -7.46
N MET A 264 15.85 12.47 -7.54
CA MET A 264 16.39 11.38 -6.73
C MET A 264 17.26 10.38 -7.53
N ASP A 265 17.12 10.32 -8.86
CA ASP A 265 17.82 9.37 -9.72
C ASP A 265 18.37 10.08 -10.97
N ASP A 266 19.71 10.25 -11.03
CA ASP A 266 20.40 10.90 -12.15
C ASP A 266 20.11 10.23 -13.50
N GLY A 267 19.92 8.90 -13.50
CA GLY A 267 19.62 8.15 -14.71
C GLY A 267 18.22 8.43 -15.24
N LEU A 268 17.25 8.60 -14.36
CA LEU A 268 15.91 9.03 -14.71
C LEU A 268 15.90 10.47 -15.18
N ALA A 269 16.61 11.37 -14.50
CA ALA A 269 16.74 12.77 -14.91
C ALA A 269 17.29 12.88 -16.34
N GLN A 270 18.36 12.13 -16.65
CA GLN A 270 18.93 12.10 -17.99
C GLN A 270 17.92 11.58 -19.03
N ALA A 271 17.20 10.50 -18.72
CA ALA A 271 16.21 9.93 -19.65
C ALA A 271 15.07 10.92 -19.99
N ILE A 272 14.65 11.74 -19.02
CA ILE A 272 13.61 12.76 -19.21
C ILE A 272 14.11 13.90 -20.10
N ILE A 273 15.34 14.39 -19.84
CA ILE A 273 15.95 15.44 -20.65
C ILE A 273 16.10 14.99 -22.11
N GLU A 274 16.51 13.73 -22.32
CA GLU A 274 16.63 13.15 -23.65
C GLU A 274 15.26 13.05 -24.36
N SER A 275 14.19 12.65 -23.67
CA SER A 275 12.85 12.60 -24.29
C SER A 275 12.32 13.99 -24.66
N ASP A 276 12.49 14.98 -23.79
CA ASP A 276 12.02 16.36 -24.06
C ASP A 276 12.77 17.02 -25.22
N SER A 277 14.02 16.59 -25.46
CA SER A 277 14.82 17.05 -26.60
C SER A 277 14.43 16.42 -27.94
N MET A 278 13.71 15.29 -27.93
CA MET A 278 13.25 14.58 -29.13
C MET A 278 11.87 15.03 -29.61
N ASP A 279 11.08 15.67 -28.74
CA ASP A 279 9.74 16.19 -29.06
C ASP A 279 9.75 17.67 -29.54
N ASN A 280 10.93 18.29 -29.64
CA ASN A 280 11.16 19.63 -30.22
C ASN A 280 11.92 19.55 -31.56
#